data_AF-A0A3C0TTZ4-F1
#
_entry.id   AF-A0A3C0TTZ4-F1
#
_cell.length_a   1.000
_cell.length_b   1.000
_cell.length_c   1.000
_cell.angle_alpha   90.00
_cell.angle_beta   90.00
_cell.angle_gamma   90.00
#
_symmetry.space_group_name_H-M   'P 1'
#
loop_
_entity.id
_entity.type
_entity.pdbx_description
1 polymer ?
#
loop_
_entity_poly.entity_id
_entity_poly.type
_entity_poly.pdbx_seq_one_letter_code
_entity_poly.pdbx_strand_id
1 'polypeptide(L)' 'GRRVFAMAPIHHHFEKRGWAESTIVIRFWIIALVLAMIGLSTLKLR' A
#
# COMPACT_ATOMS: atom_id res chain seq x y z
N GLY A 1 1.91 17.61 -18.79
CA GLY A 1 1.00 16.52 -18.42
C GLY A 1 0.43 16.76 -17.03
N ARG A 2 -0.82 16.37 -16.76
CA ARG A 2 -1.46 16.54 -15.45
C ARG A 2 -0.98 15.44 -14.50
N ARG A 3 -0.58 15.79 -13.27
CA ARG A 3 -0.16 14.82 -12.26
C ARG A 3 -1.41 14.13 -11.68
N VAL A 4 -1.46 12.80 -11.71
CA VAL A 4 -2.53 11.99 -11.08
C VAL A 4 -2.31 11.92 -9.56
N PHE A 5 -1.06 11.76 -9.13
CA PHE A 5 -0.66 11.78 -7.72
C PHE A 5 0.05 13.09 -7.37
N ALA A 6 -0.17 13.59 -6.16
CA ALA A 6 0.56 14.74 -5.61
C ALA A 6 2.10 14.51 -5.57
N MET A 7 2.51 13.25 -5.37
CA MET A 7 3.89 12.76 -5.49
C MET A 7 3.84 11.25 -5.71
N ALA A 8 4.80 10.72 -6.47
CA ALA A 8 5.02 9.28 -6.62
C ALA A 8 6.40 8.95 -6.02
N PRO A 9 6.58 7.80 -5.35
CA PRO A 9 5.63 6.69 -5.19
C PRO A 9 4.44 6.99 -4.26
N ILE A 10 3.46 6.09 -4.23
CA ILE A 10 2.16 6.34 -3.59
C ILE A 10 2.23 6.63 -2.07
N HIS A 11 3.25 6.17 -1.34
CA HIS A 11 3.38 6.50 0.08
C HIS A 11 3.63 8.01 0.31
N HIS A 12 4.47 8.64 -0.52
CA HIS A 12 4.67 10.09 -0.50
C HIS A 12 3.41 10.88 -0.88
N HIS A 13 2.48 10.26 -1.63
CA HIS A 13 1.18 10.88 -1.87
C HIS A 13 0.41 11.09 -0.56
N PHE A 14 0.46 10.14 0.36
CA PHE A 14 -0.21 10.21 1.66
C PHE A 14 0.54 11.11 2.64
N GLU A 15 1.88 11.13 2.60
CA GLU A 15 2.67 12.10 3.38
C GLU A 15 2.33 13.54 2.97
N LYS A 16 2.24 13.82 1.66
CA LYS A 16 1.81 15.14 1.17
C LYS A 16 0.36 15.50 1.50
N ARG A 17 -0.48 14.53 1.87
CA ARG A 17 -1.82 14.75 2.40
C ARG A 17 -1.85 14.91 3.92
N GLY A 18 -0.68 14.93 4.59
CA GLY A 18 -0.55 15.20 6.02
C GLY A 18 -0.63 13.97 6.91
N TRP A 19 -0.50 12.76 6.37
CA TRP A 19 -0.47 11.54 7.19
C TRP A 19 0.90 11.35 7.82
N ALA A 20 0.94 10.89 9.07
CA ALA A 20 2.17 10.45 9.71
C ALA A 20 2.74 9.21 9.01
N GLU A 21 4.05 9.18 8.82
CA GLU A 21 4.77 8.09 8.15
C GLU A 21 4.43 6.72 8.77
N SER A 22 4.42 6.63 10.10
CA SER A 22 4.05 5.41 10.83
C SER A 22 2.64 4.91 10.49
N THR A 23 1.68 5.81 10.30
CA THR A 23 0.31 5.46 9.94
C THR A 23 0.24 4.89 8.52
N ILE A 24 1.03 5.45 7.59
CA ILE A 24 1.10 4.96 6.21
C ILE A 24 1.72 3.56 6.19
N VAL A 25 2.85 3.38 6.88
CA VAL A 25 3.57 2.10 6.95
C VAL A 25 2.67 0.99 7.51
N ILE A 26 2.01 1.23 8.65
CA ILE A 26 1.13 0.23 9.28
C ILE A 26 -0.05 -0.14 8.36
N ARG A 27 -0.66 0.84 7.69
CA ARG A 27 -1.76 0.58 6.74
C ARG A 27 -1.29 -0.25 5.54
N PHE A 28 -0.10 0.04 5.02
CA PHE A 28 0.48 -0.72 3.92
C PHE A 28 0.81 -2.15 4.33
N TRP A 29 1.26 -2.38 5.56
CA TRP A 29 1.47 -3.73 6.10
C TRP A 29 0.17 -4.53 6.21
N ILE A 30 -0.92 -3.91 6.66
CA ILE A 30 -2.24 -4.57 6.71
C ILE A 30 -2.66 -5.01 5.30
N ILE A 31 -2.54 -4.12 4.30
CA ILE A 31 -2.87 -4.46 2.91
C ILE A 31 -1.97 -5.57 2.38
N ALA A 32 -0.66 -5.49 2.64
CA ALA A 32 0.31 -6.51 2.21
C ALA A 32 -0.01 -7.88 2.82
N LEU A 33 -0.36 -7.94 4.10
CA LEU A 33 -0.76 -9.17 4.78
C LEU A 33 -2.03 -9.78 4.16
N VAL A 34 -3.06 -8.96 3.92
CA VAL A 34 -4.30 -9.42 3.29
C VAL A 34 -4.03 -9.97 1.88
N LEU A 35 -3.24 -9.26 1.08
CA LEU A 35 -2.86 -9.72 -0.26
C LEU A 35 -2.00 -10.99 -0.22
N ALA A 36 -1.11 -11.12 0.76
CA ALA A 36 -0.32 -12.34 0.96
C ALA A 36 -1.23 -13.53 1.29
N MET A 37 -2.21 -13.36 2.19
CA MET A 37 -3.19 -14.40 2.50
C MET A 37 -4.04 -14.79 1.28
N ILE A 38 -4.48 -13.81 0.49
CA ILE A 38 -5.17 -14.07 -0.78
C ILE A 38 -4.25 -14.86 -1.73
N GLY A 39 -3.00 -14.45 -1.90
CA GLY A 39 -2.03 -15.17 -2.73
C GLY A 39 -1.85 -16.62 -2.28
N LEU A 40 -1.69 -16.85 -0.97
CA LEU A 40 -1.61 -18.19 -0.39
C LEU A 40 -2.88 -19.01 -0.62
N SER A 41 -4.07 -18.40 -0.54
CA SER A 41 -5.34 -19.09 -0.80
C SER A 41 -5.47 -19.58 -2.25
N THR A 42 -4.82 -18.89 -3.20
CA THR A 42 -4.81 -19.28 -4.62
C THR A 42 -3.75 -20.32 -4.96
N LEU A 43 -2.80 -20.56 -4.05
CA LEU A 43 -1.71 -21.50 -4.29
C LEU A 43 -2.25 -22.94 -4.29
N LYS A 44 -2.41 -23.52 -5.48
CA LYS A 44 -2.77 -24.93 -5.63
C LYS A 44 -1.55 -25.79 -5.31
N LEU A 45 -1.53 -26.35 -4.11
CA LEU A 45 -0.62 -27.43 -3.73
C LEU A 45 -1.21 -28.74 -4.27
N ARG A 46 -0.83 -29.11 -5.50
CA ARG A 46 -1.07 -30.44 -6.08
C ARG A 46 0.23 -30.98 -6.63
#